data_AF-A0A7S4J8E2-F1
#
_entry.id   AF-A0A7S4J8E2-F1
#
_cell.length_a   1.000
_cell.length_b   1.000
_cell.length_c   1.000
_cell.angle_alpha   90.00
_cell.angle_beta   90.00
_cell.angle_gamma   90.00
#
_symmetry.space_group_name_H-M   'P 1'
#
loop_
_entity.id
_entity.type
_entity.pdbx_description
1 polymer ?
#
loop_
_entity_poly.entity_id
_entity_poly.type
_entity_poly.pdbx_seq_one_letter_code
_entity_poly.pdbx_strand_id
1 'polypeptide(L)'
;GAFVAILSRAFSPEGMAGDGDDTEAGFTGPEERTLEPLLDMLQHSADASVIHRRELDPASGEERVVVRARRSLSEGEEVTNNYDSELPPAVFLTRFGFVPGMEVGDFVSEVKRQGGGGGWRVG
;
A
#
# COMPACT_ATOMS: atom_id res chain seq x y z
N GLY A 1 -9.21 5.99 -16.53
CA GLY A 1 -7.74 5.92 -16.53
C GLY A 1 -7.17 6.50 -15.25
N ALA A 2 -7.22 7.83 -15.09
CA ALA A 2 -6.60 8.55 -13.97
C ALA A 2 -6.96 8.02 -12.57
N PHE A 3 -8.23 7.64 -12.33
CA PHE A 3 -8.64 7.07 -11.05
C PHE A 3 -7.82 5.85 -10.63
N VAL A 4 -7.57 4.92 -11.56
CA VAL A 4 -6.83 3.68 -11.27
C VAL A 4 -5.35 3.99 -10.97
N ALA A 5 -4.77 4.96 -11.68
CA ALA A 5 -3.41 5.41 -11.41
C ALA A 5 -3.29 6.01 -10.00
N ILE A 6 -4.19 6.92 -9.64
CA ILE A 6 -4.19 7.54 -8.30
C ILE A 6 -4.45 6.49 -7.21
N LEU A 7 -5.41 5.59 -7.41
CA LEU A 7 -5.77 4.55 -6.45
C LEU A 7 -4.59 3.62 -6.13
N SER A 8 -3.84 3.22 -7.15
CA SER A 8 -2.77 2.21 -7.04
C SER A 8 -1.37 2.78 -6.79
N ARG A 9 -1.14 4.08 -7.04
CA ARG A 9 0.21 4.69 -6.99
C ARG A 9 0.36 5.84 -6.00
N ALA A 10 -0.71 6.34 -5.39
CA ALA A 10 -0.60 7.42 -4.43
C ALA A 10 -0.32 6.90 -3.00
N PHE A 11 0.72 7.43 -2.37
CA PHE A 11 1.19 7.05 -1.03
C PHE A 11 0.82 8.12 0.01
N SER A 12 0.54 7.67 1.24
CA SER A 12 0.48 8.55 2.42
C SER A 12 1.90 8.78 2.95
N PRO A 13 2.26 9.98 3.41
CA PRO A 13 3.53 10.21 4.09
C PRO A 13 3.63 9.38 5.39
N GLU A 14 4.68 8.56 5.54
CA GLU A 14 4.96 7.87 6.82
C GLU A 14 5.21 8.91 7.94
N GLY A 15 4.46 8.81 9.05
CA GLY A 15 4.54 9.72 10.21
C GLY A 15 3.24 10.39 10.64
N MET A 16 2.13 10.16 9.93
CA MET A 16 0.77 10.64 10.29
C MET A 16 -0.23 9.52 10.58
N ALA A 17 0.22 8.26 10.65
CA ALA A 17 -0.57 7.16 11.19
C ALA A 17 -0.77 7.39 12.70
N GLY A 18 -1.80 8.18 13.02
CA GLY A 18 -2.25 8.43 14.37
C GLY A 18 -2.77 7.13 14.97
N ASP A 19 -2.23 6.84 16.16
CA ASP A 19 -2.79 5.97 17.18
C ASP A 19 -4.33 6.16 17.26
N GLY A 20 -5.12 5.18 16.80
CA GLY A 20 -6.55 5.40 16.56
C GLY A 20 -7.39 4.13 16.33
N ASP A 21 -7.67 3.47 17.44
CA ASP A 21 -8.76 2.55 17.75
C ASP A 21 -10.01 2.60 16.82
N ASP A 22 -10.27 1.43 16.23
CA ASP A 22 -11.48 0.81 15.68
C ASP A 22 -12.82 1.58 15.65
N THR A 23 -13.46 1.59 14.47
CA THR A 23 -14.86 1.14 14.19
C THR A 23 -15.45 1.86 12.96
N GLU A 24 -16.09 1.09 12.07
CA GLU A 24 -16.91 1.55 10.94
C GLU A 24 -16.28 2.54 9.95
N ALA A 25 -15.71 2.03 8.84
CA ALA A 25 -15.38 2.82 7.64
C ALA A 25 -14.73 4.20 7.96
N GLY A 26 -13.76 4.20 8.88
CA GLY A 26 -13.13 5.40 9.42
C GLY A 26 -12.11 6.00 8.46
N PHE A 27 -12.57 6.75 7.47
CA PHE A 27 -11.73 7.70 6.72
C PHE A 27 -11.46 8.91 7.62
N THR A 28 -10.45 8.82 8.48
CA THR A 28 -10.05 9.90 9.41
C THR A 28 -9.26 10.98 8.68
N GLY A 29 -9.98 11.87 7.98
CA GLY A 29 -9.41 13.03 7.26
C GLY A 29 -8.60 12.65 6.02
N PRO A 30 -8.46 13.54 5.01
CA PRO A 30 -7.62 13.25 3.87
C PRO A 30 -6.16 13.38 4.32
N GLU A 31 -5.55 12.27 4.75
CA GLU A 31 -4.12 12.13 4.53
C GLU A 31 -3.86 12.46 3.06
N GLU A 32 -3.10 13.52 2.79
CA GLU A 32 -2.88 13.96 1.42
C GLU A 32 -2.00 12.93 0.72
N ARG A 33 -2.66 12.07 -0.07
CA ARG A 33 -1.96 11.07 -0.87
C ARG A 33 -1.30 11.75 -2.04
N THR A 34 -0.03 11.42 -2.24
CA THR A 34 0.82 12.07 -3.23
C THR A 34 1.33 11.04 -4.21
N LEU A 35 1.45 11.45 -5.48
CA LEU A 35 2.17 10.68 -6.48
C LEU A 35 3.64 11.05 -6.37
N GLU A 36 4.46 10.05 -6.05
CA GLU A 36 5.90 10.20 -5.88
C GLU A 36 6.62 9.49 -7.04
N PRO A 37 7.00 10.22 -8.10
CA PRO A 37 7.66 9.62 -9.25
C PRO A 37 8.89 8.82 -8.82
N LEU A 38 9.13 7.69 -9.48
CA LEU A 38 10.21 6.73 -9.18
C LEU A 38 9.95 5.86 -7.93
N LEU A 39 9.48 6.45 -6.83
CA LEU A 39 9.04 5.65 -5.67
C LEU A 39 7.86 4.76 -6.05
N ASP A 40 6.93 5.32 -6.83
CA ASP A 40 5.74 4.63 -7.33
C ASP A 40 6.03 3.45 -8.26
N MET A 41 7.24 3.34 -8.79
CA MET A 41 7.67 2.23 -9.65
C MET A 41 8.14 1.00 -8.86
N LEU A 42 8.50 1.15 -7.58
CA LEU A 42 8.98 0.05 -6.75
C LEU A 42 7.83 -0.90 -6.42
N GLN A 43 8.01 -2.21 -6.60
CA GLN A 43 6.97 -3.21 -6.32
C GLN A 43 6.83 -3.50 -4.82
N HIS A 44 5.67 -4.03 -4.43
CA HIS A 44 5.42 -4.46 -3.07
C HIS A 44 6.22 -5.71 -2.70
N SER A 45 6.80 -5.72 -1.50
CA SER A 45 7.25 -6.93 -0.80
C SER A 45 6.98 -6.78 0.70
N ALA A 46 6.54 -7.86 1.34
CA ALA A 46 6.46 -7.91 2.80
C ALA A 46 7.85 -7.79 3.45
N ASP A 47 8.88 -8.33 2.79
CA ASP A 47 10.29 -8.10 3.12
C ASP A 47 10.88 -7.05 2.17
N ALA A 48 10.44 -5.80 2.33
CA ALA A 48 10.87 -4.70 1.47
C ALA A 48 12.37 -4.44 1.59
N SER A 49 13.00 -4.18 0.44
CA SER A 49 14.42 -3.87 0.31
C SER A 49 14.77 -2.44 0.72
N VAL A 50 13.79 -1.52 0.68
CA VAL A 50 13.97 -0.10 1.02
C VAL A 50 12.97 0.36 2.09
N ILE A 51 13.33 1.47 2.73
CA ILE A 51 12.44 2.31 3.52
C ILE A 51 12.50 3.72 2.91
N HIS A 52 11.40 4.46 2.96
CA HIS A 52 11.35 5.83 2.45
C HIS A 52 10.75 6.77 3.49
N ARG A 53 11.20 8.01 3.52
CA ARG A 53 10.61 9.05 4.39
C ARG A 53 10.74 10.41 3.74
N ARG A 54 9.86 11.34 4.11
CA ARG A 54 10.04 12.75 3.76
C ARG A 54 11.09 13.36 4.68
N GLU A 55 12.02 14.11 4.10
CA GLU A 55 13.02 14.89 4.82
C GLU A 55 12.99 16.32 4.30
N LEU A 56 13.08 17.30 5.21
CA LEU A 56 13.33 18.69 4.86
C LEU A 56 14.83 18.86 4.59
N ASP A 57 15.20 19.39 3.44
CA ASP A 57 16.58 19.77 3.18
C ASP A 57 16.92 21.05 3.97
N PRO A 58 17.86 21.02 4.92
CA PRO A 58 18.15 22.18 5.76
C PRO A 58 18.83 23.33 5.00
N ALA A 59 19.39 23.08 3.81
CA ALA A 59 20.06 24.11 3.01
C ALA A 59 19.07 24.84 2.08
N SER A 60 18.13 24.13 1.47
CA SER A 60 17.14 24.73 0.55
C SER A 60 15.79 25.01 1.19
N GLY A 61 15.45 24.33 2.29
CA GLY A 61 14.11 24.35 2.89
C GLY A 61 13.08 23.57 2.08
N GLU A 62 13.49 22.80 1.08
CA GLU A 62 12.60 21.99 0.25
C GLU A 62 12.38 20.61 0.88
N GLU A 63 11.16 20.07 0.74
CA GLU A 63 10.86 18.71 1.12
C GLU A 63 11.25 17.73 0.02
N ARG A 64 11.86 16.61 0.40
CA ARG A 64 12.21 15.53 -0.52
C ARG A 64 11.86 14.17 0.07
N VAL A 65 11.54 13.22 -0.81
CA VAL A 65 11.46 11.81 -0.43
C VAL A 65 12.86 11.20 -0.47
N VAL A 66 13.29 10.63 0.65
CA VAL A 66 14.57 9.94 0.78
C VAL A 66 14.32 8.45 0.91
N VAL A 67 14.79 7.69 -0.07
CA VAL A 67 14.73 6.22 -0.10
C VAL A 67 16.08 5.65 0.33
N ARG A 68 16.07 4.73 1.29
CA ARG A 68 17.27 4.07 1.83
C ARG A 68 17.12 2.57 1.76
N ALA A 69 18.16 1.88 1.32
CA ALA A 69 18.22 0.43 1.40
C ALA A 69 18.23 -0.02 2.88
N ARG A 70 17.40 -1.01 3.21
CA ARG A 70 17.32 -1.62 4.55
C ARG A 70 18.43 -2.66 4.77
N ARG A 71 19.02 -3.14 3.69
CA ARG A 71 20.10 -4.13 3.65
C ARG A 71 20.96 -3.91 2.42
N SER A 72 22.08 -4.64 2.33
CA SER A 72 22.85 -4.74 1.09
C SER A 72 21.99 -5.31 -0.03
N LEU A 73 22.11 -4.72 -1.22
CA LEU A 73 21.44 -5.15 -2.45
C LEU A 73 22.48 -5.68 -3.42
N SER A 74 22.15 -6.79 -4.06
CA SER A 74 23.00 -7.37 -5.12
C SER A 74 22.72 -6.71 -6.47
N GLU A 75 23.69 -6.76 -7.37
CA GLU A 75 23.45 -6.33 -8.76
C GLU A 75 22.35 -7.19 -9.39
N GLY A 76 21.41 -6.54 -10.09
CA GLY A 76 20.26 -7.19 -10.71
C GLY A 76 19.14 -7.58 -9.75
N GLU A 77 19.31 -7.33 -8.45
CA GLU A 77 18.24 -7.52 -7.47
C GLU A 77 17.14 -6.47 -7.63
N GLU A 78 15.87 -6.90 -7.56
CA GLU A 78 14.73 -6.00 -7.60
C GLU A 78 14.66 -5.15 -6.31
N VAL A 79 14.48 -3.84 -6.50
CA VAL A 79 14.24 -2.91 -5.40
C VAL A 79 12.75 -2.86 -5.11
N THR A 80 12.37 -3.35 -3.93
CA THR A 80 10.99 -3.44 -3.45
C THR A 80 10.70 -2.52 -2.27
N ASN A 81 9.48 -2.00 -2.22
CA ASN A 81 8.92 -1.19 -1.15
C ASN A 81 7.82 -1.98 -0.39
N ASN A 82 7.48 -1.58 0.84
CA ASN A 82 6.28 -2.07 1.51
C ASN A 82 5.16 -1.05 1.28
N TYR A 83 4.00 -1.50 0.80
CA TYR A 83 2.88 -0.62 0.43
C TYR A 83 1.92 -0.38 1.59
N ASP A 84 2.19 -1.01 2.74
CA ASP A 84 1.31 -1.26 3.90
C ASP A 84 0.88 -2.74 3.93
N SER A 85 1.67 -3.54 4.63
CA SER A 85 1.46 -4.99 4.81
C SER A 85 0.31 -5.33 5.76
N GLU A 86 -0.32 -4.33 6.40
CA GLU A 86 -1.44 -4.54 7.32
C GLU A 86 -2.79 -4.46 6.59
N LEU A 87 -2.80 -4.06 5.31
CA LEU A 87 -4.02 -4.01 4.51
C LEU A 87 -4.65 -5.40 4.32
N PRO A 88 -5.96 -5.56 4.55
CA PRO A 88 -6.66 -6.81 4.28
C PRO A 88 -6.54 -7.24 2.80
N PRO A 89 -6.47 -8.54 2.50
CA PRO A 89 -6.36 -9.06 1.12
C PRO A 89 -7.37 -8.48 0.12
N ALA A 90 -8.63 -8.28 0.54
CA ALA A 90 -9.67 -7.67 -0.30
C ALA A 90 -9.37 -6.20 -0.64
N VAL A 91 -8.83 -5.45 0.31
CA VAL A 91 -8.39 -4.06 0.11
C VAL A 91 -7.18 -4.02 -0.81
N PHE A 92 -6.24 -4.96 -0.63
CA PHE A 92 -5.08 -5.09 -1.50
C PHE A 92 -5.48 -5.34 -2.96
N LEU A 93 -6.40 -6.28 -3.20
CA LEU A 93 -6.91 -6.60 -4.53
C LEU A 93 -7.60 -5.40 -5.16
N THR A 94 -8.50 -4.74 -4.43
CA THR A 94 -9.28 -3.62 -4.97
C THR A 94 -8.44 -2.37 -5.19
N ARG A 95 -7.36 -2.17 -4.41
CA ARG A 95 -6.48 -1.01 -4.53
C ARG A 95 -5.35 -1.19 -5.53
N PHE A 96 -4.70 -2.34 -5.55
CA PHE A 96 -3.48 -2.58 -6.32
C PHE A 96 -3.61 -3.65 -7.41
N GLY A 97 -4.74 -4.38 -7.46
CA GLY A 97 -5.00 -5.38 -8.48
C GLY A 97 -4.34 -6.74 -8.24
N PHE A 98 -3.76 -6.97 -7.06
CA PHE A 98 -3.18 -8.26 -6.67
C PHE A 98 -3.39 -8.53 -5.17
N VAL A 99 -3.13 -9.78 -4.75
CA VAL A 99 -3.14 -10.17 -3.33
C VAL A 99 -1.75 -10.65 -2.92
N PRO A 100 -1.12 -10.08 -1.87
CA PRO A 100 0.21 -10.52 -1.45
C PRO A 100 0.23 -11.99 -1.06
N GLY A 101 1.20 -12.74 -1.57
CA GLY A 101 1.43 -14.14 -1.20
C GLY A 101 0.40 -15.16 -1.71
N MET A 102 -0.55 -14.76 -2.57
CA MET A 102 -1.52 -15.69 -3.15
C MET A 102 -2.00 -15.26 -4.53
N GLU A 103 -2.41 -16.22 -5.35
CA GLU A 103 -3.05 -15.95 -6.62
C GLU A 103 -4.48 -15.43 -6.43
N VAL A 104 -4.93 -14.53 -7.32
CA VAL A 104 -6.28 -13.95 -7.25
C VAL A 104 -7.37 -15.02 -7.32
N GLY A 105 -7.14 -16.09 -8.11
CA GLY A 105 -8.07 -17.21 -8.22
C GLY A 105 -8.29 -17.97 -6.91
N ASP A 106 -7.22 -18.14 -6.12
CA ASP A 106 -7.27 -18.79 -4.81
C ASP A 106 -8.04 -17.92 -3.80
N PHE A 107 -7.78 -16.61 -3.83
CA PHE A 107 -8.50 -15.65 -2.98
C PHE A 107 -10.01 -15.66 -3.26
N VAL A 108 -10.40 -15.60 -4.54
CA VAL A 108 -11.82 -15.64 -4.93
C VAL A 108 -12.49 -16.96 -4.52
N SER A 109 -11.77 -18.08 -4.60
CA SER A 109 -12.26 -19.39 -4.19
C SER A 109 -12.50 -19.44 -2.68
N GLU A 110 -11.59 -18.87 -1.89
CA GLU A 110 -11.71 -18.75 -0.44
C GLU A 110 -12.90 -17.87 -0.03
N VAL A 111 -13.09 -16.71 -0.65
CA VAL A 111 -14.25 -15.83 -0.40
C VAL A 111 -15.56 -16.54 -0.72
N LYS A 112 -15.64 -17.27 -1.82
CA LYS A 112 -16.85 -18.06 -2.18
C LYS A 112 -17.15 -19.16 -1.16
N ARG A 113 -16.10 -19.83 -0.66
CA ARG A 113 -16.22 -20.86 0.38
C ARG A 113 -16.77 -20.28 1.68
N GLN A 114 -16.32 -19.09 2.07
CA GLN A 114 -16.80 -18.37 3.25
C GLN A 114 -18.23 -17.80 3.07
N GLY A 115 -18.55 -17.30 1.88
CA GLY A 115 -19.87 -16.72 1.54
C GLY A 115 -20.99 -17.75 1.29
N GLY A 116 -20.67 -19.04 1.14
CA GLY A 116 -21.64 -20.11 0.87
C GLY A 116 -22.60 -20.47 2.02
N GLY A 117 -22.49 -19.84 3.19
CA GLY A 117 -23.37 -20.07 4.34
C GLY A 117 -24.42 -18.98 4.61
N GLY A 118 -24.35 -17.82 3.94
CA GLY A 118 -25.20 -16.66 4.24
C GLY A 118 -26.00 -16.22 3.02
N GLY A 119 -27.24 -16.69 2.91
CA GLY A 119 -28.18 -16.18 1.92
C GLY A 119 -28.44 -14.69 2.14
N TRP A 120 -28.00 -13.85 1.21
CA TRP A 120 -28.40 -12.44 1.16
C TRP A 120 -29.89 -12.38 0.82
N ARG A 121 -30.75 -12.26 1.83
CA ARG A 121 -32.12 -11.78 1.63
C ARG A 121 -32.06 -10.27 1.56
N VAL A 122 -32.31 -9.74 0.37
CA VAL A 122 -32.65 -8.33 0.19
C VAL A 122 -34.02 -8.12 0.83
N GLY A 123 -34.07 -7.32 1.89
CA GLY A 123 -35.28 -6.80 2.52
C GLY A 123 -35.33 -5.29 2.36
#